data_AF-A0A914WYT9-F1
#
_entry.id   AF-A0A914WYT9-F1
#
_cell.length_a   1.000
_cell.length_b   1.000
_cell.length_c   1.000
_cell.angle_alpha   90.00
_cell.angle_beta   90.00
_cell.angle_gamma   90.00
#
_symmetry.space_group_name_H-M   'P 1'
#
loop_
_entity.id
_entity.type
_entity.pdbx_description
1 polymer ?
#
loop_
_entity_poly.entity_id
_entity_poly.type
_entity_poly.pdbx_seq_one_letter_code
_entity_poly.pdbx_strand_id
1 'polypeptide(L)'
;MIFRIECKCDSEGYPNFDIEAVSRAFQAKQMELQTSGIYDDRTDFTLIVQPFLFNTTQPPKTADGQIDLTFFAPDCFHFSQYGHALVAKGLWNNMVQPVGAKTMAMNYSDPTTALLCPSTSCPFIRTTKNSASCAHYLTPGM
;
A
#
# COMPACT_ATOMS: atom_id res chain seq x y z
N MET A 1 -11.35 -7.91 -0.92
CA MET A 1 -11.22 -6.42 -0.90
C MET A 1 -12.33 -5.84 -0.03
N ILE A 2 -12.21 -4.62 0.51
CA ILE A 2 -13.13 -4.06 1.54
C ILE A 2 -14.54 -3.71 0.99
N PHE A 3 -14.82 -3.95 -0.29
CA PHE A 3 -16.07 -3.58 -0.98
C PHE A 3 -17.37 -4.20 -0.45
N ARG A 4 -17.33 -5.15 0.50
CA ARG A 4 -18.57 -5.78 1.03
C ARG A 4 -19.25 -5.00 2.15
N ILE A 5 -18.85 -3.75 2.39
CA ILE A 5 -19.27 -2.91 3.52
C ILE A 5 -19.95 -1.63 3.05
N GLU A 6 -20.17 -1.51 1.74
CA GLU A 6 -20.91 -0.42 1.15
C GLU A 6 -22.30 -0.29 1.82
N CYS A 7 -22.65 0.95 2.15
CA CYS A 7 -23.96 1.26 2.70
C CYS A 7 -25.04 0.83 1.69
N LYS A 8 -26.21 0.44 2.21
CA LYS A 8 -27.29 -0.24 1.46
C LYS A 8 -27.69 0.45 0.13
N CYS A 9 -27.44 1.75 0.00
CA CYS A 9 -27.74 2.56 -1.18
C CYS A 9 -26.78 2.36 -2.37
N ASP A 10 -25.57 1.83 -2.18
CA ASP A 10 -24.54 1.72 -3.24
C ASP A 10 -24.48 0.30 -3.86
N SER A 11 -25.01 -0.70 -3.14
CA SER A 11 -25.01 -2.12 -3.57
C SER A 11 -26.20 -2.51 -4.47
N GLU A 12 -27.18 -1.62 -4.68
CA GLU A 12 -28.37 -1.88 -5.48
C GLU A 12 -28.22 -1.33 -6.90
N GLY A 13 -27.92 -2.20 -7.88
CA GLY A 13 -28.13 -1.87 -9.31
C GLY A 13 -27.02 -2.24 -10.29
N TYR A 14 -25.84 -2.68 -9.83
CA TYR A 14 -24.76 -3.09 -10.73
C TYR A 14 -24.80 -4.59 -11.03
N PRO A 15 -24.48 -5.03 -12.26
CA PRO A 15 -24.26 -6.44 -12.54
C PRO A 15 -23.17 -6.97 -11.60
N ASN A 16 -23.32 -8.21 -11.15
CA ASN A 16 -22.43 -8.87 -10.20
C ASN A 16 -21.07 -9.17 -10.87
N PHE A 17 -20.31 -8.12 -11.14
CA PHE A 17 -18.97 -8.18 -11.67
C PHE A 17 -18.02 -8.54 -10.53
N ASP A 18 -17.09 -9.45 -10.78
CA ASP A 18 -16.07 -9.79 -9.81
C ASP A 18 -15.00 -8.68 -9.75
N ILE A 19 -15.37 -7.57 -9.10
CA ILE A 19 -14.50 -6.41 -8.85
C ILE A 19 -13.24 -6.84 -8.09
N GLU A 20 -13.34 -7.87 -7.24
CA GLU A 20 -12.19 -8.41 -6.55
C GLU A 20 -11.21 -9.07 -7.52
N ALA A 21 -11.68 -9.94 -8.42
CA ALA A 21 -10.83 -10.55 -9.44
C ALA A 21 -10.14 -9.51 -10.33
N VAL A 22 -10.87 -8.48 -10.76
CA VAL A 22 -10.29 -7.42 -11.60
C VAL A 22 -9.31 -6.54 -10.85
N SER A 23 -9.60 -6.18 -9.60
CA SER A 23 -8.64 -5.46 -8.77
C SER A 23 -7.37 -6.28 -8.55
N ARG A 24 -7.49 -7.59 -8.27
CA ARG A 24 -6.34 -8.49 -8.14
C ARG A 24 -5.54 -8.60 -9.45
N ALA A 25 -6.21 -8.71 -10.59
CA ALA A 25 -5.56 -8.72 -11.89
C ALA A 25 -4.81 -7.40 -12.17
N PHE A 26 -5.41 -6.26 -11.82
CA PHE A 26 -4.78 -4.95 -11.95
C PHE A 26 -3.53 -4.85 -11.06
N GLN A 27 -3.63 -5.23 -9.78
CA GLN A 27 -2.50 -5.26 -8.85
C GLN A 27 -1.36 -6.17 -9.34
N ALA A 28 -1.69 -7.34 -9.89
CA ALA A 28 -0.71 -8.25 -10.49
C ALA A 28 -0.01 -7.62 -11.70
N LYS A 29 -0.76 -6.92 -12.57
CA LYS A 29 -0.19 -6.20 -13.71
C LYS A 29 0.69 -5.03 -13.30
N GLN A 30 0.39 -4.33 -12.20
CA GLN A 30 1.28 -3.32 -11.66
C GLN A 30 2.62 -3.93 -11.20
N MET A 31 2.59 -5.09 -10.53
CA MET A 31 3.81 -5.79 -10.10
C MET A 31 4.63 -6.27 -11.30
N GLU A 32 3.98 -6.83 -12.32
CA GLU A 32 4.61 -7.23 -13.58
C GLU A 32 5.30 -6.03 -14.24
N LEU A 33 4.61 -4.88 -14.31
CA LEU A 33 5.13 -3.64 -14.87
C LEU A 33 6.40 -3.17 -14.14
N GLN A 34 6.41 -3.19 -12.81
CA GLN A 34 7.61 -2.86 -12.01
C GLN A 34 8.80 -3.74 -12.38
N THR A 35 8.58 -5.05 -12.58
CA THR A 35 9.66 -6.00 -12.86
C THR A 35 10.00 -6.16 -14.33
N SER A 36 9.25 -5.51 -15.22
CA SER A 36 9.39 -5.67 -16.67
C SER A 36 10.68 -5.08 -17.24
N GLY A 37 11.33 -4.17 -16.50
CA GLY A 37 12.54 -3.47 -16.93
C GLY A 37 12.32 -2.34 -17.93
N ILE A 38 11.08 -2.07 -18.36
CA ILE A 38 10.79 -1.03 -19.39
C ILE A 38 11.13 0.40 -18.92
N TYR A 39 11.30 0.60 -17.61
CA TYR A 39 11.66 1.88 -16.99
C TYR A 39 13.09 1.90 -16.42
N ASP A 40 13.88 0.86 -16.70
CA ASP A 40 15.26 0.72 -16.18
C ASP A 40 16.32 1.31 -17.14
N ASP A 41 15.89 1.97 -18.22
CA ASP A 41 16.75 2.61 -19.22
C ASP A 41 17.37 3.93 -18.74
N ARG A 42 16.89 4.48 -17.61
CA ARG A 42 17.42 5.71 -17.01
C ARG A 42 17.95 5.52 -15.59
N THR A 43 18.86 6.41 -15.21
CA THR A 43 19.47 6.44 -13.86
C THR A 43 18.72 7.36 -12.89
N ASP A 44 17.88 8.27 -13.40
CA ASP A 44 17.16 9.31 -12.66
C ASP A 44 15.69 8.96 -12.38
N PHE A 45 15.22 7.79 -12.82
CA PHE A 45 13.85 7.33 -12.66
C PHE A 45 13.81 5.86 -12.24
N THR A 46 12.75 5.48 -11.50
CA THR A 46 12.44 4.08 -11.17
C THR A 46 10.94 3.97 -10.87
N LEU A 47 10.33 2.86 -11.27
CA LEU A 47 8.95 2.54 -10.95
C LEU A 47 8.92 1.57 -9.76
N ILE A 48 8.27 1.94 -8.65
CA ILE A 48 8.10 1.07 -7.49
C ILE A 48 6.64 1.05 -7.03
N VAL A 49 6.03 -0.13 -7.08
CA VAL A 49 4.71 -0.44 -6.54
C VAL A 49 4.79 -0.56 -5.01
N GLN A 50 3.80 0.03 -4.34
CA GLN A 50 3.67 -0.03 -2.88
C GLN A 50 2.43 -0.89 -2.54
N PRO A 51 2.58 -2.19 -2.27
CA PRO A 51 1.44 -3.12 -2.16
C PRO A 51 0.72 -3.08 -0.81
N PHE A 52 0.74 -1.95 -0.07
CA PHE A 52 0.27 -1.86 1.33
C PHE A 52 -1.22 -2.21 1.56
N LEU A 53 -2.02 -2.33 0.49
CA LEU A 53 -3.42 -2.75 0.52
C LEU A 53 -3.72 -4.08 -0.19
N PHE A 54 -2.75 -4.71 -0.84
CA PHE A 54 -3.02 -5.82 -1.79
C PHE A 54 -3.67 -7.04 -1.12
N ASN A 55 -3.25 -7.33 0.11
CA ASN A 55 -3.78 -8.44 0.91
C ASN A 55 -4.75 -7.96 2.00
N THR A 56 -5.19 -6.70 1.96
CA THR A 56 -6.19 -6.17 2.90
C THR A 56 -7.59 -6.62 2.47
N THR A 57 -8.13 -7.59 3.20
CA THR A 57 -9.44 -8.22 2.88
C THR A 57 -10.55 -7.84 3.84
N GLN A 58 -10.23 -7.27 5.00
CA GLN A 58 -11.19 -6.85 6.01
C GLN A 58 -11.05 -5.36 6.32
N PRO A 59 -12.14 -4.68 6.68
CA PRO A 59 -12.09 -3.31 7.14
C PRO A 59 -11.39 -3.25 8.51
N PRO A 60 -10.95 -2.05 8.92
CA PRO A 60 -10.59 -1.78 10.30
C PRO A 60 -11.76 -2.06 11.23
N LYS A 61 -11.43 -2.47 12.46
CA LYS A 61 -12.39 -2.74 13.52
C LYS A 61 -12.08 -1.90 14.74
N THR A 62 -13.14 -1.50 15.44
CA THR A 62 -13.08 -0.87 16.76
C THR A 62 -12.69 -1.89 17.83
N ALA A 63 -12.41 -1.44 19.06
CA ALA A 63 -11.98 -2.30 20.17
C ALA A 63 -13.03 -3.35 20.58
N ASP A 64 -14.31 -3.08 20.34
CA ASP A 64 -15.46 -3.98 20.54
C ASP A 64 -15.72 -4.89 19.32
N GLY A 65 -14.86 -4.84 18.29
CA GLY A 65 -14.88 -5.75 17.15
C GLY A 65 -15.86 -5.39 16.03
N GLN A 66 -16.54 -4.24 16.14
CA GLN A 66 -17.39 -3.70 15.09
C GLN A 66 -16.55 -3.08 13.97
N ILE A 67 -17.15 -2.88 12.80
CA ILE A 67 -16.49 -2.15 11.72
C ILE A 67 -16.30 -0.70 12.15
N ASP A 68 -15.08 -0.19 12.03
CA ASP A 68 -14.81 1.22 12.30
C ASP A 68 -15.27 2.08 11.11
N LEU A 69 -16.51 2.55 11.17
CA LEU A 69 -17.09 3.42 10.15
C LEU A 69 -16.41 4.80 10.09
N THR A 70 -15.67 5.22 11.12
CA THR A 70 -14.94 6.50 11.09
C THR A 70 -13.77 6.46 10.10
N PHE A 71 -13.34 5.26 9.70
CA PHE A 71 -12.33 5.07 8.66
C PHE A 71 -12.81 5.53 7.26
N PHE A 72 -14.12 5.50 7.02
CA PHE A 72 -14.72 5.86 5.74
C PHE A 72 -15.37 7.24 5.78
N ALA A 73 -15.46 7.88 4.62
CA ALA A 73 -16.24 9.09 4.41
C ALA A 73 -17.75 8.78 4.55
N PRO A 74 -18.62 9.81 4.60
CA PRO A 74 -20.07 9.60 4.75
C PRO A 74 -20.74 8.75 3.66
N ASP A 75 -20.08 8.56 2.51
CA ASP A 75 -20.53 7.66 1.44
C ASP A 75 -20.23 6.17 1.71
N CYS A 76 -19.53 5.85 2.80
CA CYS A 76 -19.15 4.49 3.20
C CYS A 76 -18.20 3.78 2.21
N PHE A 77 -17.54 4.52 1.31
CA PHE A 77 -16.67 3.98 0.26
C PHE A 77 -15.29 4.65 0.27
N HIS A 78 -15.24 5.97 0.16
CA HIS A 78 -13.98 6.71 0.19
C HIS A 78 -13.40 6.70 1.61
N PHE A 79 -12.08 6.86 1.73
CA PHE A 79 -11.47 7.04 3.04
C PHE A 79 -11.83 8.41 3.62
N SER A 80 -12.12 8.46 4.93
CA SER A 80 -12.21 9.74 5.63
C SER A 80 -10.83 10.38 5.77
N GLN A 81 -10.77 11.57 6.35
CA GLN A 81 -9.49 12.16 6.76
C GLN A 81 -8.69 11.22 7.68
N TYR A 82 -9.38 10.54 8.61
CA TYR A 82 -8.77 9.55 9.50
C TYR A 82 -8.30 8.32 8.73
N GLY A 83 -9.13 7.78 7.83
CA GLY A 83 -8.75 6.67 6.96
C GLY A 83 -7.50 6.99 6.14
N HIS A 84 -7.50 8.14 5.44
CA HIS A 84 -6.35 8.63 4.68
C HIS A 84 -5.07 8.70 5.52
N ALA A 85 -5.14 9.18 6.76
CA ALA A 85 -3.97 9.23 7.65
C ALA A 85 -3.40 7.83 7.94
N LEU A 86 -4.25 6.83 8.17
CA LEU A 86 -3.80 5.45 8.42
C LEU A 86 -3.22 4.78 7.18
N VAL A 87 -3.85 4.90 6.01
CA VAL A 87 -3.27 4.35 4.77
C VAL A 87 -2.00 5.08 4.35
N ALA A 88 -1.87 6.38 4.64
CA ALA A 88 -0.63 7.14 4.43
C ALA A 88 0.54 6.62 5.28
N LYS A 89 0.29 6.19 6.52
CA LYS A 89 1.31 5.49 7.33
C LYS A 89 1.78 4.21 6.62
N GLY A 90 0.83 3.49 6.03
CA GLY A 90 1.17 2.27 5.30
C GLY A 90 1.98 2.50 4.04
N LEU A 91 1.62 3.53 3.26
CA LEU A 91 2.44 3.98 2.14
C LEU A 91 3.87 4.35 2.59
N TRP A 92 4.01 5.18 3.62
CA TRP A 92 5.32 5.60 4.14
C TRP A 92 6.19 4.41 4.56
N ASN A 93 5.63 3.52 5.38
CA ASN A 93 6.34 2.32 5.84
C ASN A 93 6.75 1.44 4.66
N ASN A 94 5.89 1.33 3.64
CA ASN A 94 6.21 0.58 2.43
C ASN A 94 7.39 1.19 1.66
N MET A 95 7.45 2.53 1.55
CA MET A 95 8.52 3.23 0.83
C MET A 95 9.91 3.00 1.45
N VAL A 96 10.01 2.75 2.75
CA VAL A 96 11.29 2.49 3.43
C VAL A 96 11.61 0.99 3.59
N GLN A 97 10.68 0.11 3.21
CA GLN A 97 10.89 -1.34 3.17
C GLN A 97 11.50 -1.80 1.85
N PRO A 98 12.52 -2.69 1.88
CA PRO A 98 13.14 -3.20 0.67
C PRO A 98 12.12 -3.86 -0.26
N VAL A 99 12.29 -3.65 -1.57
CA VAL A 99 11.55 -4.37 -2.62
C VAL A 99 11.73 -5.88 -2.41
N GLY A 100 10.63 -6.62 -2.45
CA GLY A 100 10.58 -8.05 -2.12
C GLY A 100 10.23 -8.36 -0.66
N ALA A 101 10.31 -7.38 0.24
CA ALA A 101 9.96 -7.49 1.66
C ALA A 101 8.94 -6.42 2.11
N LYS A 102 8.24 -5.80 1.16
CA LYS A 102 7.20 -4.80 1.40
C LYS A 102 5.97 -5.43 2.05
N THR A 103 5.41 -4.78 3.06
CA THR A 103 4.17 -5.21 3.70
C THR A 103 3.02 -5.16 2.70
N MET A 104 2.25 -6.24 2.60
CA MET A 104 1.11 -6.33 1.67
C MET A 104 -0.26 -6.16 2.34
N ALA A 105 -0.30 -6.21 3.67
CA ALA A 105 -1.48 -5.96 4.49
C ALA A 105 -1.04 -5.38 5.83
N MET A 106 -1.58 -4.21 6.18
CA MET A 106 -1.34 -3.58 7.47
C MET A 106 -2.55 -3.72 8.40
N ASN A 107 -2.28 -3.66 9.71
CA ASN A 107 -3.34 -3.60 10.71
C ASN A 107 -3.89 -2.18 10.82
N TYR A 108 -4.90 -1.86 10.02
CA TYR A 108 -5.55 -0.55 10.05
C TYR A 108 -6.51 -0.36 11.24
N SER A 109 -6.77 -1.41 12.03
CA SER A 109 -7.48 -1.31 13.31
C SER A 109 -6.61 -0.72 14.42
N ASP A 110 -5.28 -0.66 14.21
CA ASP A 110 -4.34 -0.10 15.19
C ASP A 110 -3.82 1.27 14.72
N PRO A 111 -4.41 2.38 15.21
CA PRO A 111 -3.96 3.72 14.85
C PRO A 111 -2.60 4.08 15.43
N THR A 112 -2.07 3.30 16.39
CA THR A 112 -0.79 3.54 17.05
C THR A 112 0.40 3.02 16.24
N THR A 113 0.14 2.32 15.12
CA THR A 113 1.18 1.87 14.19
C THR A 113 2.18 2.99 13.89
N ALA A 114 3.45 2.74 14.20
CA ALA A 114 4.52 3.70 14.08
C ALA A 114 4.97 3.88 12.62
N LEU A 115 5.47 5.08 12.32
CA LEU A 115 6.20 5.34 11.08
C LEU A 115 7.61 4.76 11.20
N LEU A 116 8.02 4.02 10.18
CA LEU A 116 9.36 3.47 10.09
C LEU A 116 10.35 4.56 9.64
N CYS A 117 11.52 4.55 10.25
CA CYS A 117 12.67 5.31 9.78
C CYS A 117 13.51 4.45 8.81
N PRO A 118 14.12 5.05 7.76
CA PRO A 118 15.17 4.38 7.00
C PRO A 118 16.28 3.86 7.91
N SER A 119 16.86 2.70 7.61
CA SER A 119 17.96 2.17 8.41
C SER A 119 19.23 3.00 8.20
N THR A 120 20.09 3.08 9.21
CA THR A 120 21.40 3.75 9.10
C THR A 120 22.28 3.13 8.02
N SER A 121 22.12 1.82 7.77
CA SER A 121 22.81 1.08 6.70
C SER A 121 22.22 1.29 5.30
N CYS A 122 21.06 1.93 5.17
CA CYS A 122 20.39 2.19 3.90
C CYS A 122 19.38 3.35 4.08
N PRO A 123 19.86 4.59 4.24
CA PRO A 123 19.05 5.73 4.65
C PRO A 123 18.28 6.37 3.46
N PHE A 124 17.64 5.54 2.63
CA PHE A 124 16.97 5.96 1.41
C PHE A 124 15.57 5.38 1.29
N ILE A 125 14.72 6.00 0.46
CA ILE A 125 13.54 5.33 -0.08
C ILE A 125 14.01 4.12 -0.90
N ARG A 126 13.32 2.99 -0.73
CA ARG A 126 13.73 1.71 -1.28
C ARG A 126 13.27 1.54 -2.72
N THR A 127 14.22 1.19 -3.57
CA THR A 127 14.07 0.96 -5.01
C THR A 127 14.61 -0.42 -5.35
N THR A 128 14.38 -0.89 -6.59
CA THR A 128 14.99 -2.14 -7.08
C THR A 128 16.52 -2.08 -7.02
N LYS A 129 17.11 -0.90 -7.19
CA LYS A 129 18.58 -0.70 -7.25
C LYS A 129 19.28 -0.65 -5.89
N ASN A 130 18.56 -0.38 -4.79
CA ASN A 130 19.14 -0.27 -3.45
C ASN A 130 18.54 -1.26 -2.43
N SER A 131 17.64 -2.16 -2.88
CA SER A 131 16.98 -3.11 -1.98
C SER A 131 17.90 -4.24 -1.54
N ALA A 132 18.74 -4.76 -2.44
CA ALA A 132 19.72 -5.81 -2.13
C ALA A 132 20.94 -5.27 -1.38
N SER A 133 21.46 -4.10 -1.78
CA SER A 133 22.58 -3.44 -1.11
C SER A 133 22.53 -1.93 -1.33
N CYS A 134 22.79 -1.19 -0.26
CA CYS A 134 22.90 0.27 -0.29
C CYS A 134 24.35 0.76 -0.35
N ALA A 135 25.35 -0.14 -0.30
CA ALA A 135 26.76 0.22 -0.15
C ALA A 135 27.26 1.17 -1.25
N HIS A 136 26.80 0.94 -2.49
CA HIS A 136 27.15 1.78 -3.64
C HIS A 136 26.72 3.25 -3.49
N TYR A 137 25.67 3.52 -2.70
CA TYR A 137 25.10 4.87 -2.51
C TYR A 137 25.59 5.55 -1.24
N LEU A 138 26.36 4.85 -0.40
CA LEU A 138 26.84 5.35 0.89
C LEU A 138 28.26 5.91 0.86
N THR A 139 29.03 5.59 -0.17
CA THR A 139 30.36 6.18 -0.36
C THR A 139 30.23 7.64 -0.78
N PRO A 140 30.91 8.60 -0.10
CA PRO A 140 31.13 9.91 -0.68
C PRO A 140 31.83 9.71 -2.03
N GLY A 141 31.29 10.29 -3.10
CA GLY A 141 31.99 10.31 -4.38
C GLY A 141 33.40 10.85 -4.17
N MET A 142 34.40 10.06 -4.58
CA MET A 142 35.73 10.60 -4.86
C MET A 142 35.69 11.39 -6.16
#